data_AF-A0A6S4T4H5-F1
#
_entry.id   AF-A0A6S4T4H5-F1
#
_cell.length_a   1.000
_cell.length_b   1.000
_cell.length_c   1.000
_cell.angle_alpha   90.00
_cell.angle_beta   90.00
_cell.angle_gamma   90.00
#
_symmetry.space_group_name_H-M   'P 1'
#
loop_
_entity.id
_entity.type
_entity.pdbx_description
1 polymer ?
#
loop_
_entity_poly.entity_id
_entity_poly.type
_entity_poly.pdbx_seq_one_letter_code
_entity_poly.pdbx_strand_id
1 'polypeptide(L)' 'MNAGCCLMLLCAIALAAEPPVKKSRSGICHPKGGTYYSRTRHYTPYDTMQACLDSGGLAPRR' A
#
# COMPACT_ATOMS: atom_id res chain seq x y z
N MET A 1 40.42 5.18 -26.54
CA MET A 1 40.40 6.57 -26.02
C MET A 1 38.96 7.03 -26.22
N ASN A 2 38.10 7.14 -25.22
CA ASN A 2 38.21 8.06 -24.09
C ASN A 2 37.28 7.56 -22.96
N ALA A 3 37.77 7.55 -21.73
CA ALA A 3 36.95 7.30 -20.55
C ALA A 3 36.03 8.50 -20.33
N GLY A 4 34.72 8.29 -20.38
CA GLY A 4 33.70 9.32 -20.20
C GLY A 4 32.69 8.87 -19.17
N CYS A 5 32.88 9.34 -17.94
CA CYS A 5 32.01 9.15 -16.80
C CYS A 5 30.57 9.57 -17.14
N CYS A 6 29.65 8.62 -17.24
CA CYS A 6 28.26 8.88 -16.91
C CYS A 6 27.78 7.69 -16.09
N LEU A 7 27.82 7.92 -14.79
CA LEU A 7 27.10 7.22 -13.75
C LEU A 7 25.70 6.87 -14.26
N MET A 8 25.51 5.69 -14.86
CA MET A 8 24.20 5.17 -15.26
C MET A 8 23.48 4.76 -13.98
N LEU A 9 23.03 5.78 -13.26
CA LEU A 9 22.01 5.69 -12.23
C LEU A 9 20.75 5.20 -12.95
N LEU A 10 20.62 3.88 -13.10
CA LEU A 10 19.36 3.25 -13.45
C LEU A 10 18.38 3.68 -12.36
N CYS A 11 17.56 4.67 -12.71
CA CYS A 11 16.45 5.12 -11.90
C CYS A 11 15.53 3.92 -11.72
N ALA A 12 15.64 3.23 -10.58
CA ALA A 12 14.75 2.16 -10.20
C ALA A 12 13.37 2.80 -9.95
N ILE A 13 12.53 2.80 -10.99
CA ILE A 13 11.13 3.15 -10.85
C ILE A 13 10.51 2.01 -10.03
N ALA A 14 10.47 2.17 -8.70
CA ALA A 14 9.78 1.25 -7.83
C ALA A 14 8.28 1.33 -8.15
N LEU A 15 7.75 0.35 -8.89
CA LEU A 15 6.30 0.16 -8.98
C LEU A 15 5.82 -0.22 -7.59
N ALA A 16 5.32 0.78 -6.84
CA ALA A 16 4.66 0.54 -5.57
C ALA A 16 3.39 -0.27 -5.84
N ALA A 17 3.46 -1.59 -5.62
CA ALA A 17 2.28 -2.44 -5.66
C ALA A 17 1.32 -1.98 -4.56
N GLU A 18 0.04 -1.80 -4.91
CA GLU A 18 -0.95 -1.42 -3.90
C GLU A 18 -1.11 -2.53 -2.86
N PRO A 19 -1.15 -2.18 -1.55
CA PRO A 19 -1.18 -3.15 -0.46
C PRO A 19 -2.49 -3.95 -0.47
N PRO A 20 -2.50 -5.25 -0.15
CA PRO A 20 -3.72 -6.05 -0.18
C PRO A 20 -4.81 -5.56 0.79
N VAL A 21 -4.46 -4.86 1.87
CA VAL A 21 -5.43 -4.23 2.79
C VAL A 21 -5.02 -2.79 3.12
N LYS A 22 -6.01 -1.89 3.15
CA LYS A 22 -5.85 -0.47 3.55
C LYS A 22 -6.66 -0.20 4.83
N LYS A 23 -6.02 0.19 5.93
CA LYS A 23 -6.71 0.68 7.13
C LYS A 23 -6.98 2.18 7.01
N SER A 24 -8.23 2.60 7.03
CA SER A 24 -8.59 4.03 6.98
C SER A 24 -8.22 4.76 8.28
N ARG A 25 -8.20 6.09 8.25
CA ARG A 25 -8.03 6.91 9.46
C ARG A 25 -9.14 6.71 10.51
N SER A 26 -10.31 6.24 10.11
CA SER A 26 -11.39 5.84 11.04
C SER A 26 -11.19 4.43 11.62
N GLY A 27 -10.09 3.76 11.29
CA GLY A 27 -9.70 2.47 11.83
C GLY A 27 -10.29 1.26 11.11
N ILE A 28 -10.94 1.44 9.94
CA ILE A 28 -11.61 0.34 9.22
C ILE A 28 -10.64 -0.30 8.22
N CYS A 29 -10.55 -1.63 8.22
CA CYS A 29 -9.76 -2.43 7.31
C CYS A 29 -10.52 -2.67 6.00
N HIS A 30 -10.00 -2.16 4.88
CA HIS A 30 -10.56 -2.32 3.55
C HIS A 30 -9.69 -3.29 2.74
N PRO A 31 -10.17 -4.50 2.40
CA PRO A 31 -9.43 -5.43 1.56
C PRO A 31 -9.54 -5.06 0.07
N LYS A 32 -8.51 -5.39 -0.71
CA LYS A 32 -8.49 -5.20 -2.16
C LYS A 32 -9.66 -5.95 -2.81
N GLY A 33 -10.39 -5.28 -3.70
CA GLY A 33 -11.64 -5.78 -4.28
C GLY A 33 -12.91 -5.38 -3.52
N GLY A 34 -12.79 -4.84 -2.29
CA GLY A 34 -13.94 -4.29 -1.55
C GLY A 34 -14.36 -2.90 -2.06
N THR A 35 -15.63 -2.55 -1.88
CA THR A 35 -16.26 -1.30 -2.37
C THR A 35 -15.50 -0.02 -2.02
N TYR A 36 -14.89 0.02 -0.82
CA TYR A 36 -14.24 1.22 -0.29
C TYR A 36 -12.72 1.24 -0.49
N TYR A 37 -12.11 0.14 -0.93
CA TYR A 37 -10.66 0.04 -1.05
C TYR A 37 -10.03 1.16 -1.89
N SER A 38 -10.59 1.41 -3.08
CA SER A 38 -10.08 2.46 -3.98
C SER A 38 -10.45 3.88 -3.53
N ARG A 39 -11.47 4.01 -2.66
CA ARG A 39 -11.90 5.31 -2.10
C ARG A 39 -11.05 5.74 -0.91
N THR A 40 -10.48 4.78 -0.19
CA THR A 40 -9.59 5.04 0.94
C THR A 40 -8.21 5.49 0.44
N ARG A 41 -8.02 6.80 0.26
CA ARG A 41 -6.75 7.41 -0.20
C ARG A 41 -5.75 7.67 0.92
N HIS A 42 -6.24 7.90 2.13
CA HIS A 42 -5.41 8.05 3.34
C HIS A 42 -5.54 6.78 4.17
N TYR A 43 -4.47 5.99 4.19
CA TYR A 43 -4.48 4.68 4.81
C TYR A 43 -3.14 4.26 5.39
N THR A 44 -3.19 3.29 6.29
CA THR A 44 -2.04 2.46 6.68
C THR A 44 -2.12 1.14 5.90
N PRO A 45 -1.06 0.74 5.16
CA PRO A 45 -1.03 -0.51 4.40
C PRO A 45 -0.84 -1.73 5.32
N TYR A 46 -1.48 -2.85 4.99
CA TYR A 46 -1.27 -4.15 5.62
C TYR A 46 -1.24 -5.28 4.57
N ASP A 47 -0.42 -6.30 4.84
CA ASP A 47 -0.25 -7.47 3.96
C ASP A 47 -1.40 -8.47 4.04
N THR A 48 -2.13 -8.47 5.16
CA THR A 48 -3.28 -9.35 5.36
C THR A 48 -4.36 -8.64 6.15
N MET A 49 -5.59 -9.16 6.04
CA MET A 49 -6.71 -8.69 6.84
C MET A 49 -6.45 -8.91 8.33
N GLN A 50 -5.86 -10.05 8.70
CA GLN A 50 -5.53 -10.39 10.08
C GLN A 50 -4.56 -9.37 10.68
N ALA A 51 -3.46 -9.05 9.99
CA ALA A 51 -2.51 -8.04 10.46
C ALA A 51 -3.16 -6.66 10.65
N CYS A 52 -4.11 -6.30 9.79
CA CYS A 52 -4.89 -5.06 9.96
C CYS A 52 -5.77 -5.11 11.21
N LEU A 53 -6.43 -6.23 11.51
CA LEU A 53 -7.26 -6.40 12.70
C LEU A 53 -6.41 -6.40 13.98
N ASP A 54 -5.28 -7.12 13.98
CA ASP A 54 -4.34 -7.19 15.10
C ASP A 54 -3.75 -5.82 15.46
N SER A 55 -3.65 -4.92 14.47
CA SER A 55 -3.29 -3.50 14.70
C SER A 55 -4.35 -2.66 15.41
N GLY A 56 -5.45 -3.27 15.87
CA GLY A 56 -6.65 -2.60 16.37
C GLY A 56 -7.54 -2.04 15.25
N GLY A 57 -7.56 -2.70 14.09
CA GLY A 57 -8.44 -2.36 12.98
C GLY A 57 -9.81 -3.02 13.10
N LEU A 58 -10.82 -2.42 12.46
CA LEU A 58 -12.18 -2.93 12.44
C LEU A 58 -12.51 -3.52 11.08
N ALA A 59 -13.21 -4.66 11.05
CA ALA A 59 -13.75 -5.20 9.81
C ALA A 59 -14.80 -4.23 9.19
N PRO A 60 -15.00 -4.24 7.86
CA PRO A 60 -16.07 -3.48 7.23
C PRO A 60 -17.41 -3.92 7.82
N ARG A 61 -18.23 -2.95 8.22
CA ARG A 61 -19.63 -3.21 8.53
C ARG A 61 -20.35 -3.52 7.20
N ARG A 62 -21.21 -4.54 7.20
CA ARG A 62 -22.07 -4.85 6.05
C ARG A 62 -22.93 -3.65 5.68
#